data_AF-X6JD21-F1
#
_entry.id   AF-X6JD21-F1
#
_cell.length_a   1.000
_cell.length_b   1.000
_cell.length_c   1.000
_cell.angle_alpha   90.00
_cell.angle_beta   90.00
_cell.angle_gamma   90.00
#
_symmetry.space_group_name_H-M   'P 1'
#
loop_
_entity.id
_entity.type
_entity.pdbx_description
1 polymer ?
#
loop_
_entity_poly.entity_id
_entity_poly.type
_entity_poly.pdbx_seq_one_letter_code
_entity_poly.pdbx_strand_id
1 'polypeptide(L)'
;MTVSAQFEPRDHLDVIAFLTNEQRSRLTGKSDGPGLVQLAFHLGAIVAIGGLIAAKVSYWPLLMLPQGILIVFLFTLLHETVHRTAFETQWLNDAAARVCSLAIALPADWFRYFHFAHHRFTQDPETDPELAFPKPETMRQYIVHVSGLPVWWGHLQTLYTNAIGGCHDSYVPPKGLPKVRTEARAMIAFYVVVAALALWFEASVLLYVWIVPALLGQPFLRLYLLAEHGRCPLVANMLENTRTTLTNWLVRKVAWNMPYHAEHHANPGVPFHQLPAFHQLIERHLKVVEPGYVSFHEKYVETLR
;
A
#
# COMPACT_ATOMS: atom_id res chain seq x y z
N MET A 1 -16.82 11.26 -45.81
CA MET A 1 -16.58 11.53 -44.38
C MET A 1 -16.78 10.24 -43.62
N THR A 2 -15.72 9.46 -43.46
CA THR A 2 -15.73 8.26 -42.62
C THR A 2 -15.65 8.71 -41.17
N VAL A 3 -16.76 8.57 -40.45
CA VAL A 3 -16.77 8.66 -38.99
C VAL A 3 -15.84 7.55 -38.50
N SER A 4 -14.63 7.93 -38.08
CA SER A 4 -13.74 7.07 -37.31
C SER A 4 -14.56 6.51 -36.15
N ALA A 5 -14.80 5.20 -36.13
CA ALA A 5 -15.45 4.54 -35.01
C ALA A 5 -14.63 4.90 -33.76
N GLN A 6 -15.24 5.67 -32.84
CA GLN A 6 -14.61 6.01 -31.58
C GLN A 6 -14.30 4.70 -30.85
N PHE A 7 -13.02 4.45 -30.57
CA PHE A 7 -12.60 3.29 -29.81
C PHE A 7 -13.26 3.30 -28.42
N GLU A 8 -14.12 2.32 -28.16
CA GLU A 8 -14.81 2.13 -26.89
C GLU A 8 -14.30 0.81 -26.27
N PRO A 9 -13.29 0.87 -25.37
CA PRO A 9 -12.70 -0.32 -24.77
C PRO A 9 -13.70 -1.01 -23.83
N ARG A 10 -13.76 -2.33 -23.89
CA ARG A 10 -14.67 -3.12 -23.02
C ARG A 10 -14.12 -3.28 -21.61
N ASP A 11 -12.80 -3.38 -21.50
CA ASP A 11 -12.11 -3.55 -20.21
C ASP A 11 -10.73 -2.88 -20.20
N HIS A 12 -10.04 -2.99 -19.06
CA HIS A 12 -8.66 -2.55 -18.89
C HIS A 12 -7.69 -3.13 -19.93
N LEU A 13 -7.83 -4.39 -20.35
CA LEU A 13 -6.92 -5.02 -21.32
C LEU A 13 -7.03 -4.34 -22.69
N ASP A 14 -8.26 -4.05 -23.13
CA ASP A 14 -8.52 -3.29 -24.36
C ASP A 14 -7.87 -1.90 -24.27
N VAL A 15 -7.97 -1.20 -23.13
CA VAL A 15 -7.31 0.11 -22.91
C VAL A 15 -5.78 -0.01 -23.05
N ILE A 16 -5.15 -1.00 -22.40
CA ILE A 16 -3.70 -1.20 -22.47
C ILE A 16 -3.26 -1.59 -23.89
N ALA A 17 -4.06 -2.39 -24.59
CA ALA A 17 -3.80 -2.80 -25.96
C ALA A 17 -3.85 -1.62 -26.94
N PHE A 18 -4.68 -0.60 -26.65
CA PHE A 18 -4.82 0.59 -27.47
C PHE A 18 -3.65 1.58 -27.34
N LEU A 19 -2.85 1.50 -26.27
CA LEU A 19 -1.67 2.34 -26.10
C LEU A 19 -0.65 2.07 -27.21
N THR A 20 -0.13 3.12 -27.83
CA THR A 20 0.96 2.98 -28.79
C THR A 20 2.20 2.40 -28.13
N ASN A 21 3.11 1.81 -28.91
CA ASN A 21 4.37 1.30 -28.38
C ASN A 21 5.19 2.39 -27.67
N GLU A 22 5.17 3.62 -28.19
CA GLU A 22 5.83 4.77 -27.58
C GLU A 22 5.19 5.12 -26.23
N GLN A 23 3.85 5.20 -26.16
CA GLN A 23 3.13 5.45 -24.90
C GLN A 23 3.42 4.36 -23.88
N ARG A 24 3.35 3.08 -24.28
CA ARG A 24 3.63 1.94 -23.39
C ARG A 24 5.06 2.00 -22.86
N SER A 25 6.05 2.18 -23.75
CA SER A 25 7.46 2.26 -23.36
C SER A 25 7.72 3.43 -22.41
N ARG A 26 7.10 4.59 -22.65
CA ARG A 26 7.23 5.76 -21.78
C ARG A 26 6.59 5.52 -20.41
N LEU A 27 5.38 4.96 -20.39
CA LEU A 27 4.64 4.71 -19.15
C LEU A 27 5.30 3.64 -18.28
N THR A 28 5.90 2.60 -18.86
CA THR A 28 6.61 1.56 -18.09
C THR A 28 8.09 1.88 -17.88
N GLY A 29 8.56 3.04 -18.34
CA GLY A 29 9.93 3.49 -18.17
C GLY A 29 10.22 3.77 -16.69
N LYS A 30 11.13 2.98 -16.10
CA LYS A 30 11.59 3.13 -14.71
C LYS A 30 12.72 4.14 -14.66
N SER A 31 12.87 4.82 -13.53
CA SER A 31 13.97 5.75 -13.28
C SER A 31 14.23 5.86 -11.79
N ASP A 32 15.51 5.87 -11.38
CA ASP A 32 15.88 6.03 -9.97
C ASP A 32 15.60 7.44 -9.45
N GLY A 33 15.71 8.48 -10.30
CA GLY A 33 15.63 9.88 -9.89
C GLY A 33 14.31 10.23 -9.16
N PRO A 34 13.14 10.02 -9.77
CA PRO A 34 11.86 10.26 -9.12
C PRO A 34 11.68 9.47 -7.83
N GLY A 35 12.11 8.20 -7.83
CA GLY A 35 12.06 7.33 -6.65
C GLY A 35 12.92 7.86 -5.50
N LEU A 36 14.15 8.28 -5.77
CA LEU A 36 15.07 8.82 -4.77
C LEU A 36 14.59 10.15 -4.19
N VAL A 37 14.05 11.04 -5.02
CA VAL A 37 13.45 12.30 -4.55
C VAL A 37 12.25 12.03 -3.64
N GLN A 38 11.37 11.10 -4.03
CA GLN A 38 10.19 10.75 -3.24
C GLN A 38 10.57 10.04 -1.92
N LEU A 39 11.59 9.18 -1.96
CA LEU A 39 12.16 8.53 -0.79
C LEU A 39 12.77 9.55 0.18
N ALA A 40 13.58 10.48 -0.33
CA ALA A 40 14.19 11.53 0.48
C ALA A 40 13.14 12.43 1.12
N PHE A 41 12.08 12.78 0.40
CA PHE A 41 10.95 13.54 0.96
C PHE A 41 10.26 12.76 2.09
N HIS A 42 9.86 11.51 1.83
CA HIS A 42 9.08 10.73 2.79
C HIS A 42 9.91 10.37 4.03
N LEU A 43 11.11 9.82 3.85
CA LEU A 43 12.00 9.49 4.97
C LEU A 43 12.52 10.75 5.68
N GLY A 44 12.80 11.83 4.94
CA GLY A 44 13.18 13.11 5.51
C GLY A 44 12.10 13.68 6.42
N ALA A 45 10.83 13.57 6.05
CA ALA A 45 9.72 13.97 6.91
C ALA A 45 9.62 13.12 8.19
N ILE A 46 9.79 11.79 8.08
CA ILE A 46 9.80 10.87 9.23
C ILE A 46 10.95 11.21 10.20
N VAL A 47 12.15 11.46 9.66
CA VAL A 47 13.33 11.81 10.47
C VAL A 47 13.17 13.19 11.10
N ALA A 48 12.65 14.17 10.36
CA ALA A 48 12.45 15.52 10.87
C ALA A 48 11.41 15.55 12.00
N ILE A 49 10.23 14.95 11.80
CA ILE A 49 9.18 14.91 12.81
C ILE A 49 9.61 14.02 13.99
N GLY A 50 10.19 12.85 13.71
CA GLY A 50 10.76 11.98 14.75
C GLY A 50 11.84 12.66 15.58
N GLY A 51 12.69 13.49 14.96
CA GLY A 51 13.71 14.29 15.64
C GLY A 51 13.11 15.36 16.55
N LEU A 52 12.07 16.07 16.10
CA LEU A 52 11.33 17.03 16.94
C LEU A 52 10.67 16.35 18.15
N ILE A 53 10.09 15.17 17.93
CA ILE A 53 9.52 14.33 19.00
C ILE A 53 10.61 13.89 19.98
N ALA A 54 11.74 13.38 19.48
CA ALA A 54 12.88 12.96 20.29
C ALA A 54 13.47 14.10 21.13
N ALA A 55 13.53 15.31 20.56
CA ALA A 55 13.94 16.54 21.24
C ALA A 55 12.89 17.08 22.22
N LYS A 56 11.70 16.46 22.31
CA LYS A 56 10.59 16.85 23.18
C LYS A 56 10.26 18.34 23.09
N VAL A 57 10.23 18.88 21.86
CA VAL A 57 9.82 20.28 21.62
C VAL A 57 8.43 20.57 22.19
N SER A 58 8.08 21.85 22.37
CA SER A 58 6.75 22.23 22.83
C SER A 58 5.65 21.55 22.01
N TYR A 59 4.68 20.94 22.69
CA TYR A 59 3.56 20.19 22.08
C TYR A 59 3.98 18.96 21.25
N TRP A 60 5.17 18.39 21.48
CA TRP A 60 5.64 17.18 20.79
C TRP A 60 4.63 16.01 20.78
N PRO A 61 3.76 15.76 21.77
CA PRO A 61 2.83 14.64 21.69
C PRO A 61 1.88 14.74 20.51
N LEU A 62 1.53 15.96 20.06
CA LEU A 62 0.69 16.18 18.88
C LEU A 62 1.38 15.77 17.58
N LEU A 63 2.72 15.78 17.54
CA LEU A 63 3.51 15.35 16.39
C LEU A 63 3.51 13.84 16.19
N MET A 64 3.12 13.04 17.21
CA MET A 64 3.01 11.58 17.07
C MET A 64 1.99 11.15 16.02
N LEU A 65 0.95 11.96 15.79
CA LEU A 65 -0.05 11.66 14.78
C LEU A 65 0.51 11.77 13.34
N PRO A 66 1.05 12.92 12.88
CA PRO A 66 1.66 12.99 11.55
C PRO A 66 2.88 12.06 11.41
N GLN A 67 3.66 11.85 12.47
CA GLN A 67 4.72 10.82 12.48
C GLN A 67 4.16 9.43 12.19
N GLY A 68 3.06 9.09 12.85
CA GLY A 68 2.36 7.83 12.67
C GLY A 68 1.86 7.61 11.26
N ILE A 69 1.19 8.62 10.70
CA ILE A 69 0.69 8.61 9.32
C ILE A 69 1.84 8.36 8.35
N LEU A 70 2.94 9.11 8.46
CA LEU A 70 4.10 8.91 7.59
C LEU A 70 4.69 7.49 7.71
N ILE A 71 4.84 6.97 8.94
CA ILE A 71 5.36 5.62 9.15
C ILE A 71 4.46 4.58 8.50
N VAL A 72 3.14 4.58 8.75
CA VAL A 72 2.26 3.54 8.19
C VAL A 72 2.11 3.66 6.68
N PHE A 73 2.19 4.87 6.11
CA PHE A 73 2.16 5.08 4.66
C PHE A 73 3.45 4.63 3.94
N LEU A 74 4.51 4.22 4.65
CA LEU A 74 5.59 3.42 4.06
C LEU A 74 5.06 2.12 3.43
N PHE A 75 3.84 1.68 3.77
CA PHE A 75 3.11 0.66 3.03
C PHE A 75 3.06 0.94 1.52
N THR A 76 2.81 2.18 1.10
CA THR A 76 2.70 2.53 -0.34
C THR A 76 4.05 2.46 -1.07
N LEU A 77 5.16 2.75 -0.36
CA LEU A 77 6.50 2.49 -0.88
C LEU A 77 6.79 1.00 -0.96
N LEU A 78 6.43 0.23 0.08
CA LEU A 78 6.56 -1.22 0.06
C LEU A 78 5.80 -1.82 -1.12
N HIS A 79 4.57 -1.35 -1.35
CA HIS A 79 3.71 -1.74 -2.47
C HIS A 79 4.40 -1.57 -3.84
N GLU A 80 4.91 -0.38 -4.14
CA GLU A 80 5.62 -0.13 -5.40
C GLU A 80 6.95 -0.92 -5.51
N THR A 81 7.64 -1.11 -4.40
CA THR A 81 8.94 -1.80 -4.40
C THR A 81 8.81 -3.32 -4.48
N VAL A 82 7.69 -3.90 -4.00
CA VAL A 82 7.39 -5.32 -4.26
C VAL A 82 6.99 -5.56 -5.71
N HIS A 83 6.58 -4.55 -6.48
CA HIS A 83 6.48 -4.63 -7.95
C HIS A 83 7.81 -4.39 -8.66
N ARG A 84 8.81 -3.86 -7.95
CA ARG A 84 10.12 -3.44 -8.49
C ARG A 84 9.98 -2.39 -9.59
N THR A 85 9.06 -1.45 -9.41
CA THR A 85 8.77 -0.35 -10.32
C THR A 85 9.23 1.00 -9.77
N ALA A 86 9.33 1.16 -8.45
CA ALA A 86 9.72 2.43 -7.81
C ALA A 86 11.10 2.94 -8.28
N PHE A 87 12.04 2.03 -8.53
CA PHE A 87 13.40 2.32 -9.00
C PHE A 87 13.75 1.48 -10.23
N GLU A 88 14.62 2.00 -11.09
CA GLU A 88 15.23 1.25 -12.19
C GLU A 88 16.21 0.20 -11.64
N THR A 89 17.03 0.64 -10.68
CA THR A 89 18.02 -0.20 -10.01
C THR A 89 17.33 -1.19 -9.05
N GLN A 90 17.51 -2.49 -9.31
CA GLN A 90 16.75 -3.54 -8.62
C GLN A 90 17.05 -3.64 -7.12
N TRP A 91 18.30 -3.47 -6.71
CA TRP A 91 18.66 -3.56 -5.29
C TRP A 91 18.08 -2.41 -4.46
N LEU A 92 17.82 -1.24 -5.06
CA LEU A 92 17.14 -0.12 -4.38
C LEU A 92 15.71 -0.50 -4.01
N ASN A 93 14.98 -1.16 -4.92
CA ASN A 93 13.64 -1.67 -4.63
C ASN A 93 13.69 -2.70 -3.49
N ASP A 94 14.60 -3.68 -3.58
CA ASP A 94 14.69 -4.72 -2.56
C ASP A 94 15.07 -4.12 -1.19
N ALA A 95 16.00 -3.16 -1.13
CA ALA A 95 16.41 -2.51 0.11
C ALA A 95 15.27 -1.64 0.72
N ALA A 96 14.60 -0.83 -0.10
CA ALA A 96 13.46 -0.04 0.34
C ALA A 96 12.32 -0.93 0.86
N ALA A 97 12.02 -2.02 0.17
CA ALA A 97 11.04 -3.01 0.62
C ALA A 97 11.40 -3.59 2.00
N ARG A 98 12.67 -3.94 2.26
CA ARG A 98 13.08 -4.43 3.58
C ARG A 98 12.94 -3.38 4.68
N VAL A 99 13.36 -2.14 4.43
CA VAL A 99 13.25 -1.06 5.42
C VAL A 99 11.79 -0.78 5.75
N CYS A 100 10.92 -0.66 4.74
CA CYS A 100 9.48 -0.47 4.95
C CYS A 100 8.88 -1.66 5.70
N SER A 101 9.20 -2.89 5.28
CA SER A 101 8.75 -4.13 5.92
C SER A 101 9.01 -4.12 7.43
N LEU A 102 10.24 -3.79 7.84
CA LEU A 102 10.61 -3.67 9.25
C LEU A 102 9.88 -2.52 9.96
N ALA A 103 9.69 -1.38 9.30
CA ALA A 103 9.03 -0.22 9.89
C ALA A 103 7.54 -0.46 10.21
N ILE A 104 6.83 -1.24 9.37
CA ILE A 104 5.38 -1.48 9.48
C ILE A 104 4.98 -2.93 9.82
N ALA A 105 5.95 -3.75 10.25
CA ALA A 105 5.75 -5.14 10.65
C ALA A 105 5.12 -6.06 9.59
N LEU A 106 5.32 -5.76 8.30
CA LEU A 106 4.75 -6.53 7.19
C LEU A 106 5.86 -7.23 6.38
N PRO A 107 6.01 -8.57 6.42
CA PRO A 107 7.06 -9.28 5.69
C PRO A 107 6.95 -9.07 4.17
N ALA A 108 7.98 -8.46 3.56
CA ALA A 108 7.98 -8.07 2.15
C ALA A 108 7.85 -9.24 1.16
N ASP A 109 8.47 -10.39 1.42
CA ASP A 109 8.41 -11.52 0.49
C ASP A 109 7.04 -12.21 0.55
N TRP A 110 6.50 -12.39 1.76
CA TRP A 110 5.13 -12.88 1.92
C TRP A 110 4.14 -11.90 1.28
N PHE A 111 4.30 -10.60 1.55
CA PHE A 111 3.44 -9.56 0.99
C PHE A 111 3.52 -9.51 -0.52
N ARG A 112 4.69 -9.73 -1.14
CA ARG A 112 4.81 -9.81 -2.60
C ARG A 112 3.98 -10.97 -3.18
N TYR A 113 3.98 -12.13 -2.54
CA TYR A 113 3.13 -13.24 -2.99
C TYR A 113 1.64 -12.93 -2.84
N PHE A 114 1.24 -12.41 -1.67
CA PHE A 114 -0.12 -11.94 -1.41
C PHE A 114 -0.57 -10.93 -2.47
N HIS A 115 0.25 -9.92 -2.70
CA HIS A 115 -0.10 -8.78 -3.53
C HIS A 115 -0.14 -9.14 -5.01
N PHE A 116 0.74 -10.01 -5.49
CA PHE A 116 0.67 -10.51 -6.87
C PHE A 116 -0.55 -11.40 -7.11
N ALA A 117 -0.96 -12.20 -6.12
CA ALA A 117 -2.22 -12.94 -6.21
C ALA A 117 -3.42 -11.99 -6.22
N HIS A 118 -3.43 -10.98 -5.34
CA HIS A 118 -4.44 -9.94 -5.34
C HIS A 118 -4.54 -9.20 -6.69
N HIS A 119 -3.43 -8.78 -7.30
CA HIS A 119 -3.45 -8.17 -8.64
C HIS A 119 -4.01 -9.08 -9.73
N ARG A 120 -3.71 -10.37 -9.65
CA ARG A 120 -4.17 -11.36 -10.63
C ARG A 120 -5.66 -11.63 -10.51
N PHE A 121 -6.19 -11.58 -9.30
CA PHE A 121 -7.53 -12.02 -8.95
C PHE A 121 -8.34 -10.93 -8.25
N THR A 122 -8.06 -9.65 -8.51
CA THR A 122 -8.68 -8.54 -7.79
C THR A 122 -10.21 -8.67 -7.84
N GLN A 123 -10.84 -8.67 -6.66
CA GLN A 123 -12.28 -8.78 -6.47
C GLN A 123 -12.91 -10.09 -6.99
N ASP A 124 -12.09 -11.14 -7.17
CA ASP A 124 -12.55 -12.51 -7.36
C ASP A 124 -12.89 -13.13 -5.98
N PRO A 125 -14.16 -13.48 -5.70
CA PRO A 125 -14.58 -13.92 -4.37
C PRO A 125 -13.93 -15.21 -3.86
N GLU A 126 -13.41 -16.04 -4.78
CA GLU A 126 -12.84 -17.34 -4.44
C GLU A 126 -11.33 -17.29 -4.26
N THR A 127 -10.65 -16.40 -5.00
CA THR A 127 -9.19 -16.43 -5.16
C THR A 127 -8.46 -15.16 -4.75
N ASP A 128 -9.16 -14.03 -4.57
CA ASP A 128 -8.54 -12.81 -4.05
C ASP A 128 -8.19 -12.97 -2.56
N PRO A 129 -6.89 -12.96 -2.19
CA PRO A 129 -6.52 -13.07 -0.79
C PRO A 129 -6.94 -11.84 0.05
N GLU A 130 -7.20 -10.68 -0.57
CA GLU A 130 -7.71 -9.51 0.15
C GLU A 130 -9.15 -9.73 0.66
N LEU A 131 -9.96 -10.51 -0.08
CA LEU A 131 -11.36 -10.79 0.27
C LEU A 131 -11.51 -11.86 1.36
N ALA A 132 -10.44 -12.56 1.73
CA ALA A 132 -10.43 -13.49 2.87
C ALA A 132 -10.80 -12.78 4.20
N PHE A 133 -10.60 -11.47 4.27
CA PHE A 133 -11.10 -10.62 5.35
C PHE A 133 -12.26 -9.77 4.83
N PRO A 134 -13.51 -10.00 5.28
CA PRO A 134 -14.65 -9.28 4.77
C PRO A 134 -14.55 -7.78 5.07
N LYS A 135 -14.95 -6.97 4.09
CA LYS A 135 -15.09 -5.53 4.28
C LYS A 135 -16.22 -5.24 5.30
N PRO A 136 -16.17 -4.12 6.04
CA PRO A 136 -17.18 -3.83 7.06
C PRO A 136 -18.60 -3.64 6.50
N GLU A 137 -19.60 -4.26 7.15
CA GLU A 137 -21.03 -4.17 6.79
C GLU A 137 -21.90 -3.49 7.86
N THR A 138 -21.34 -3.26 9.05
CA THR A 138 -22.01 -2.56 10.17
C THR A 138 -21.12 -1.47 10.73
N MET A 139 -21.69 -0.48 11.42
CA MET A 139 -20.91 0.59 12.09
C MET A 139 -19.86 0.04 13.06
N ARG A 140 -20.20 -1.02 13.80
CA ARG A 140 -19.25 -1.67 14.73
C ARG A 140 -18.06 -2.27 13.97
N GLN A 141 -18.30 -3.00 12.88
CA GLN A 141 -17.23 -3.55 12.05
C GLN A 141 -16.39 -2.44 11.42
N TYR A 142 -17.01 -1.34 11.00
CA TYR A 142 -16.33 -0.20 10.40
C TYR A 142 -15.36 0.45 11.40
N ILE A 143 -15.80 0.73 12.63
CA ILE A 143 -14.94 1.27 13.70
C ILE A 143 -13.78 0.31 14.02
N VAL A 144 -14.04 -1.00 14.12
CA VAL A 144 -12.99 -2.00 14.38
C VAL A 144 -11.98 -2.06 13.23
N HIS A 145 -12.45 -2.05 11.98
CA HIS A 145 -11.59 -2.01 10.80
C HIS A 145 -10.73 -0.75 10.78
N VAL A 146 -11.35 0.42 10.95
CA VAL A 146 -10.68 1.73 10.97
C VAL A 146 -9.74 1.85 12.16
N SER A 147 -9.96 1.17 13.29
CA SER A 147 -8.98 1.20 14.40
C SER A 147 -7.58 0.70 13.99
N GLY A 148 -7.50 -0.15 12.94
CA GLY A 148 -6.24 -0.72 12.50
C GLY A 148 -5.69 -1.85 13.37
N LEU A 149 -6.26 -2.08 14.56
CA LEU A 149 -5.85 -3.14 15.48
C LEU A 149 -5.92 -4.54 14.86
N PRO A 150 -6.95 -4.90 14.07
CA PRO A 150 -6.99 -6.22 13.40
C PRO A 150 -5.81 -6.44 12.46
N VAL A 151 -5.29 -5.38 11.83
CA VAL A 151 -4.17 -5.49 10.89
C VAL A 151 -2.86 -5.74 11.63
N TRP A 152 -2.61 -5.01 12.71
CA TRP A 152 -1.45 -5.28 13.57
C TRP A 152 -1.46 -6.72 14.11
N TRP A 153 -2.64 -7.17 14.55
CA TRP A 153 -2.82 -8.56 14.98
C TRP A 153 -2.57 -9.55 13.84
N GLY A 154 -3.14 -9.32 12.66
CA GLY A 154 -2.92 -10.14 11.48
C GLY A 154 -1.46 -10.22 11.06
N HIS A 155 -0.73 -9.10 11.08
CA HIS A 155 0.71 -9.07 10.80
C HIS A 155 1.51 -9.93 11.80
N LEU A 156 1.20 -9.84 13.10
CA LEU A 156 1.82 -10.67 14.13
C LEU A 156 1.50 -12.17 13.93
N GLN A 157 0.25 -12.50 13.58
CA GLN A 157 -0.15 -13.87 13.27
C GLN A 157 0.58 -14.41 12.03
N THR A 158 0.67 -13.63 10.95
CA THR A 158 1.42 -13.98 9.75
C THR A 158 2.89 -14.22 10.08
N LEU A 159 3.53 -13.32 10.82
CA LEU A 159 4.92 -13.46 11.25
C LEU A 159 5.13 -14.75 12.06
N TYR A 160 4.31 -14.98 13.08
CA TYR A 160 4.41 -16.17 13.93
C TYR A 160 4.21 -17.47 13.13
N THR A 161 3.12 -17.54 12.35
CA THR A 161 2.75 -18.71 11.55
C THR A 161 3.84 -19.04 10.53
N ASN A 162 4.36 -18.03 9.85
CA ASN A 162 5.45 -18.18 8.89
C ASN A 162 6.74 -18.65 9.57
N ALA A 163 7.09 -18.09 10.73
CA ALA A 163 8.32 -18.42 11.45
C ALA A 163 8.35 -19.87 11.96
N ILE A 164 7.21 -20.40 12.44
CA ILE A 164 7.08 -21.81 12.84
C ILE A 164 6.93 -22.74 11.63
N GLY A 165 6.70 -22.18 10.44
CA GLY A 165 6.61 -22.93 9.20
C GLY A 165 5.22 -23.46 8.86
N GLY A 166 4.17 -22.92 9.48
CA GLY A 166 2.77 -23.27 9.24
C GLY A 166 2.08 -22.42 8.15
N CYS A 167 2.84 -21.81 7.24
CA CYS A 167 2.27 -21.07 6.11
C CYS A 167 1.57 -22.05 5.17
N HIS A 168 0.26 -21.89 5.02
CA HIS A 168 -0.60 -22.66 4.11
C HIS A 168 -1.35 -21.76 3.13
N ASP A 169 -0.92 -20.50 3.00
CA ASP A 169 -1.51 -19.53 2.11
C ASP A 169 -1.42 -20.01 0.65
N SER A 170 -2.57 -20.08 -0.03
CA SER A 170 -2.68 -20.61 -1.40
C SER A 170 -1.83 -19.85 -2.43
N TYR A 171 -1.56 -18.58 -2.17
CA TYR A 171 -0.75 -17.70 -3.01
C TYR A 171 0.76 -17.81 -2.77
N VAL A 172 1.20 -18.50 -1.71
CA VAL A 172 2.63 -18.76 -1.47
C VAL A 172 2.99 -20.11 -2.11
N PRO A 173 3.75 -20.13 -3.23
CA PRO A 173 4.09 -21.39 -3.88
C PRO A 173 5.00 -22.25 -2.98
N PRO A 174 5.03 -23.58 -3.14
CA PRO A 174 5.86 -24.46 -2.32
C PRO A 174 7.35 -24.06 -2.28
N LYS A 175 7.88 -23.55 -3.40
CA LYS A 175 9.26 -23.04 -3.51
C LYS A 175 9.50 -21.74 -2.71
N GLY A 176 8.44 -20.99 -2.40
CA GLY A 176 8.48 -19.75 -1.62
C GLY A 176 8.38 -19.96 -0.10
N LEU A 177 7.89 -21.11 0.36
CA LEU A 177 7.71 -21.40 1.80
C LEU A 177 9.00 -21.25 2.62
N PRO A 178 10.17 -21.76 2.19
CA PRO A 178 11.42 -21.56 2.95
C PRO A 178 11.83 -20.09 3.04
N LYS A 179 11.53 -19.29 1.99
CA LYS A 179 11.87 -17.87 1.91
C LYS A 179 11.03 -17.06 2.91
N VAL A 180 9.71 -17.23 2.88
CA VAL A 180 8.77 -16.60 3.82
C VAL A 180 9.08 -16.98 5.27
N ARG A 181 9.41 -18.25 5.53
CA ARG A 181 9.83 -18.71 6.87
C ARG A 181 11.10 -18.03 7.35
N THR A 182 12.11 -17.93 6.49
CA THR A 182 13.40 -17.31 6.81
C THR A 182 13.23 -15.81 7.06
N GLU A 183 12.45 -15.13 6.22
CA GLU A 183 12.11 -13.72 6.40
C GLU A 183 11.43 -13.47 7.75
N ALA A 184 10.39 -14.24 8.07
CA ALA A 184 9.66 -14.08 9.33
C ALA A 184 10.57 -14.29 10.56
N ARG A 185 11.46 -15.30 10.53
CA ARG A 185 12.44 -15.52 11.60
C ARG A 185 13.45 -14.39 11.72
N ALA A 186 13.98 -13.89 10.60
CA ALA A 186 14.92 -12.77 10.59
C ALA A 186 14.27 -11.49 11.14
N MET A 187 13.02 -11.25 10.79
CA MET A 187 12.24 -10.10 11.24
C MET A 187 11.90 -10.17 12.73
N ILE A 188 11.49 -11.35 13.24
CA ILE A 188 11.32 -11.57 14.69
C ILE A 188 12.65 -11.38 15.43
N ALA A 189 13.75 -11.93 14.91
CA ALA A 189 15.07 -11.75 15.52
C ALA A 189 15.48 -10.28 15.56
N PHE A 190 15.22 -9.51 14.49
CA PHE A 190 15.41 -8.07 14.46
C PHE A 190 14.63 -7.37 15.58
N TYR A 191 13.34 -7.66 15.74
CA TYR A 191 12.53 -7.04 16.80
C TYR A 191 12.99 -7.44 18.22
N VAL A 192 13.41 -8.69 18.43
CA VAL A 192 13.99 -9.13 19.71
C VAL A 192 15.27 -8.35 20.01
N VAL A 193 16.16 -8.18 19.03
CA VAL A 193 17.39 -7.39 19.20
C VAL A 193 17.06 -5.93 19.49
N VAL A 194 16.16 -5.32 18.71
CA VAL A 194 15.73 -3.92 18.94
C VAL A 194 15.13 -3.76 20.34
N ALA A 195 14.26 -4.67 20.78
CA ALA A 195 13.68 -4.62 22.11
C ALA A 195 14.74 -4.79 23.21
N ALA A 196 15.68 -5.74 23.06
CA ALA A 196 16.76 -5.94 24.02
C ALA A 196 17.67 -4.70 24.13
N LEU A 197 18.05 -4.10 23.00
CA LEU A 197 18.84 -2.87 22.98
C LEU A 197 18.04 -1.68 23.56
N ALA A 198 16.75 -1.59 23.27
CA ALA A 198 15.89 -0.55 23.81
C ALA A 198 15.80 -0.62 25.34
N LEU A 199 15.69 -1.82 25.90
CA LEU A 199 15.71 -2.04 27.34
C LEU A 199 17.09 -1.75 27.94
N TRP A 200 18.17 -2.21 27.30
CA TRP A 200 19.55 -1.99 27.75
C TRP A 200 19.95 -0.51 27.80
N PHE A 201 19.54 0.27 26.79
CA PHE A 201 19.83 1.70 26.69
C PHE A 201 18.72 2.59 27.23
N GLU A 202 17.70 2.03 27.88
CA GLU A 202 16.51 2.76 28.38
C GLU A 202 15.87 3.67 27.30
N ALA A 203 15.87 3.22 26.05
CA ALA A 203 15.48 3.99 24.87
C ALA A 203 13.96 4.09 24.71
N SER A 204 13.29 4.64 25.73
CA SER A 204 11.84 4.94 25.71
C SER A 204 11.43 5.81 24.51
N VAL A 205 12.38 6.53 23.90
CA VAL A 205 12.23 7.25 22.64
C VAL A 205 11.59 6.43 21.53
N LEU A 206 11.91 5.14 21.42
CA LEU A 206 11.32 4.26 20.40
C LEU A 206 9.81 4.11 20.55
N LEU A 207 9.28 4.17 21.78
CA LEU A 207 7.83 4.10 22.02
C LEU A 207 7.12 5.27 21.36
N TYR A 208 7.65 6.48 21.50
CA TYR A 208 6.97 7.69 21.08
C TYR A 208 7.41 8.24 19.71
N VAL A 209 8.51 7.78 19.13
CA VAL A 209 8.89 8.09 17.73
C VAL A 209 8.43 7.04 16.72
N TRP A 210 8.09 5.82 17.17
CA TRP A 210 7.78 4.70 16.28
C TRP A 210 6.52 3.94 16.70
N ILE A 211 6.51 3.28 17.86
CA ILE A 211 5.43 2.31 18.20
C ILE A 211 4.07 2.99 18.38
N VAL A 212 3.97 3.96 19.29
CA VAL A 212 2.73 4.71 19.55
C VAL A 212 2.29 5.49 18.31
N PRO A 213 3.18 6.24 17.62
CA PRO A 213 2.84 6.85 16.33
C PRO A 213 2.25 5.86 15.32
N ALA A 214 2.88 4.71 15.07
CA ALA A 214 2.38 3.74 14.09
C ALA A 214 0.95 3.25 14.43
N LEU A 215 0.66 3.03 15.72
CA LEU A 215 -0.69 2.72 16.18
C LEU A 215 -1.69 3.85 15.92
N LEU A 216 -1.30 5.10 16.20
CA LEU A 216 -2.14 6.29 15.97
C LEU A 216 -2.35 6.58 14.48
N GLY A 217 -1.38 6.26 13.63
CA GLY A 217 -1.43 6.47 12.18
C GLY A 217 -2.27 5.43 11.45
N GLN A 218 -2.34 4.21 11.97
CA GLN A 218 -2.99 3.09 11.28
C GLN A 218 -4.44 3.36 10.84
N PRO A 219 -5.27 4.07 11.63
CA PRO A 219 -6.60 4.45 11.17
C PRO A 219 -6.65 5.22 9.85
N PHE A 220 -5.67 6.08 9.59
CA PHE A 220 -5.59 6.84 8.35
C PHE A 220 -5.26 5.92 7.17
N LEU A 221 -4.37 4.95 7.36
CA LEU A 221 -4.08 3.95 6.33
C LEU A 221 -5.28 3.02 6.08
N ARG A 222 -6.07 2.69 7.11
CA ARG A 222 -7.29 1.88 6.93
C ARG A 222 -8.38 2.61 6.17
N LEU A 223 -8.61 3.88 6.51
CA LEU A 223 -9.50 4.74 5.75
C LEU A 223 -9.04 4.86 4.29
N TYR A 224 -7.73 5.02 4.09
CA TYR A 224 -7.13 5.10 2.76
C TYR A 224 -7.37 3.82 1.93
N LEU A 225 -6.94 2.66 2.43
CA LEU A 225 -7.02 1.37 1.71
C LEU A 225 -8.45 0.88 1.52
N LEU A 226 -9.37 1.19 2.45
CA LEU A 226 -10.79 0.81 2.27
C LEU A 226 -11.38 1.46 1.00
N ALA A 227 -10.90 2.66 0.65
CA ALA A 227 -11.33 3.38 -0.54
C ALA A 227 -10.84 2.77 -1.86
N GLU A 228 -9.89 1.85 -1.86
CA GLU A 228 -9.36 1.25 -3.10
C GLU A 228 -10.36 0.28 -3.75
N HIS A 229 -10.96 -0.58 -2.93
CA HIS A 229 -11.81 -1.69 -3.38
C HIS A 229 -13.17 -1.73 -2.66
N GLY A 230 -13.35 -0.98 -1.57
CA GLY A 230 -14.60 -0.97 -0.82
C GLY A 230 -15.78 -0.61 -1.71
N ARG A 231 -16.82 -1.47 -1.72
CA ARG A 231 -18.03 -1.34 -2.56
C ARG A 231 -17.77 -1.31 -4.08
N CYS A 232 -16.59 -1.70 -4.57
CA CYS A 232 -16.40 -1.89 -6.01
C CYS A 232 -17.01 -3.24 -6.45
N PRO A 233 -17.42 -3.40 -7.72
CA PRO A 233 -18.00 -4.64 -8.23
C PRO A 233 -17.04 -5.83 -8.20
N LEU A 234 -17.60 -7.03 -8.00
CA LEU A 234 -16.89 -8.32 -8.04
C LEU A 234 -16.76 -8.81 -9.49
N VAL A 235 -15.98 -8.08 -10.29
CA VAL A 235 -15.77 -8.35 -11.73
C VAL A 235 -14.28 -8.30 -12.08
N ALA A 236 -13.90 -8.94 -13.18
CA ALA A 236 -12.50 -8.99 -13.62
C ALA A 236 -11.96 -7.67 -14.19
N ASN A 237 -12.83 -6.72 -14.57
CA ASN A 237 -12.40 -5.47 -15.18
C ASN A 237 -11.79 -4.52 -14.12
N MET A 238 -10.48 -4.30 -14.20
CA MET A 238 -9.73 -3.45 -13.25
C MET A 238 -10.20 -1.98 -13.21
N LEU A 239 -10.85 -1.49 -14.27
CA LEU A 239 -11.39 -0.12 -14.30
C LEU A 239 -12.71 0.02 -13.51
N GLU A 240 -13.34 -1.11 -13.18
CA GLU A 240 -14.59 -1.20 -12.41
C GLU A 240 -14.34 -1.68 -10.98
N ASN A 241 -13.55 -2.73 -10.83
CA ASN A 241 -13.37 -3.42 -9.56
C ASN A 241 -12.39 -2.69 -8.59
N THR A 242 -11.75 -1.63 -9.09
CA THR A 242 -10.75 -0.83 -8.41
C THR A 242 -11.06 0.66 -8.61
N ARG A 243 -10.84 1.46 -7.57
CA ARG A 243 -11.19 2.88 -7.55
C ARG A 243 -9.97 3.79 -7.66
N THR A 244 -10.05 4.81 -8.50
CA THR A 244 -9.17 5.99 -8.42
C THR A 244 -9.78 7.01 -7.45
N THR A 245 -9.04 7.41 -6.42
CA THR A 245 -9.51 8.41 -5.45
C THR A 245 -8.75 9.72 -5.63
N LEU A 246 -9.41 10.74 -6.16
CA LEU A 246 -8.81 12.05 -6.41
C LEU A 246 -8.46 12.74 -5.09
N THR A 247 -7.27 13.32 -4.99
CA THR A 247 -6.80 13.92 -3.75
C THR A 247 -5.75 15.00 -3.98
N ASN A 248 -5.36 15.68 -2.91
CA ASN A 248 -4.39 16.78 -2.97
C ASN A 248 -2.95 16.28 -3.18
N TRP A 249 -2.06 17.22 -3.45
CA TRP A 249 -0.64 16.94 -3.69
C TRP A 249 0.05 16.27 -2.50
N LEU A 250 -0.27 16.66 -1.27
CA LEU A 250 0.39 16.13 -0.07
C LEU A 250 0.08 14.64 0.12
N VAL A 251 -1.19 14.25 0.01
CA VAL A 251 -1.59 12.83 0.09
C VAL A 251 -0.94 12.03 -1.04
N ARG A 252 -0.94 12.54 -2.29
CA ARG A 252 -0.24 11.87 -3.40
C ARG A 252 1.26 11.72 -3.15
N LYS A 253 1.91 12.67 -2.47
CA LYS A 253 3.32 12.54 -2.10
C LYS A 253 3.53 11.48 -1.03
N VAL A 254 2.81 11.55 0.07
CA VAL A 254 2.97 10.56 1.16
C VAL A 254 2.62 9.15 0.66
N ALA A 255 1.62 9.04 -0.20
CA ALA A 255 1.11 7.77 -0.71
C ALA A 255 1.73 7.34 -2.05
N TRP A 256 2.87 7.91 -2.47
CA TRP A 256 3.57 7.51 -3.69
C TRP A 256 2.65 7.41 -4.91
N ASN A 257 1.82 8.43 -5.17
CA ASN A 257 0.83 8.47 -6.26
C ASN A 257 -0.14 7.27 -6.32
N MET A 258 -0.16 6.38 -5.34
CA MET A 258 -1.04 5.23 -5.31
C MET A 258 -2.54 5.58 -5.38
N PRO A 259 -3.06 6.78 -5.01
CA PRO A 259 -4.49 7.08 -5.21
C PRO A 259 -5.00 6.89 -6.65
N TYR A 260 -4.08 6.86 -7.63
CA TYR A 260 -4.30 6.31 -8.98
C TYR A 260 -4.26 4.76 -8.96
N HIS A 261 -5.15 4.16 -8.18
CA HIS A 261 -5.10 2.72 -7.89
C HIS A 261 -5.67 1.88 -9.02
N ALA A 262 -6.74 2.34 -9.68
CA ALA A 262 -7.29 1.63 -10.83
C ALA A 262 -6.29 1.60 -12.01
N GLU A 263 -5.52 2.67 -12.19
CA GLU A 263 -4.39 2.74 -13.11
C GLU A 263 -3.34 1.68 -12.74
N HIS A 264 -2.97 1.62 -11.46
CA HIS A 264 -2.00 0.66 -10.97
C HIS A 264 -2.47 -0.79 -11.18
N HIS A 265 -3.74 -1.11 -10.90
CA HIS A 265 -4.30 -2.43 -11.15
C HIS A 265 -4.43 -2.77 -12.63
N ALA A 266 -4.80 -1.80 -13.46
CA ALA A 266 -4.88 -1.97 -14.91
C ALA A 266 -3.52 -2.27 -15.54
N ASN A 267 -2.43 -1.69 -15.00
CA ASN A 267 -1.07 -1.98 -15.44
C ASN A 267 -0.04 -1.79 -14.30
N PRO A 268 0.24 -2.84 -13.50
CA PRO A 268 1.16 -2.74 -12.37
C PRO A 268 2.63 -2.54 -12.78
N GLY A 269 2.93 -2.59 -14.08
CA GLY A 269 4.25 -2.24 -14.63
C GLY A 269 4.50 -0.73 -14.72
N VAL A 270 3.47 0.11 -14.59
CA VAL A 270 3.59 1.57 -14.57
C VAL A 270 4.11 1.99 -13.19
N PRO A 271 5.31 2.61 -13.09
CA PRO A 271 5.83 3.07 -11.82
C PRO A 271 5.04 4.26 -11.31
N PHE A 272 5.00 4.45 -9.99
CA PHE A 272 4.22 5.51 -9.35
C PHE A 272 4.33 6.92 -9.96
N HIS A 273 5.53 7.30 -10.43
CA HIS A 273 5.79 8.63 -10.97
C HIS A 273 5.17 8.84 -12.36
N GLN A 274 4.78 7.76 -13.05
CA GLN A 274 4.08 7.80 -14.33
C GLN A 274 2.56 7.61 -14.19
N LEU A 275 2.06 7.16 -13.03
CA LEU A 275 0.61 7.00 -12.78
C LEU A 275 -0.22 8.26 -13.09
N PRO A 276 0.22 9.50 -12.76
CA PRO A 276 -0.54 10.69 -13.15
C PRO A 276 -0.63 10.90 -14.67
N ALA A 277 0.42 10.56 -15.42
CA ALA A 277 0.41 10.62 -16.88
C ALA A 277 -0.47 9.49 -17.45
N PHE A 278 -0.47 8.32 -16.82
CA PHE A 278 -1.34 7.22 -17.21
C PHE A 278 -2.82 7.55 -16.98
N HIS A 279 -3.15 8.17 -15.83
CA HIS A 279 -4.48 8.67 -15.51
C HIS A 279 -5.03 9.57 -16.64
N GLN A 280 -4.26 10.57 -17.09
CA GLN A 280 -4.68 11.47 -18.17
C GLN A 280 -5.01 10.73 -19.48
N LEU A 281 -4.40 9.58 -19.75
CA LEU A 281 -4.66 8.80 -20.94
C LEU A 281 -5.93 7.95 -20.82
N ILE A 282 -6.28 7.53 -19.60
CA ILE A 282 -7.36 6.55 -19.37
C ILE A 282 -8.53 7.07 -18.54
N GLU A 283 -8.49 8.32 -18.06
CA GLU A 283 -9.49 8.86 -17.12
C GLU A 283 -10.92 8.72 -17.64
N ARG A 284 -11.13 8.89 -18.94
CA ARG A 284 -12.43 8.73 -19.62
C ARG A 284 -12.95 7.28 -19.65
N HIS A 285 -12.09 6.31 -19.37
CA HIS A 285 -12.40 4.88 -19.36
C HIS A 285 -12.57 4.32 -17.95
N LEU A 286 -12.13 5.05 -16.91
CA LEU A 286 -12.33 4.68 -15.52
C LEU A 286 -13.83 4.64 -15.18
N LYS A 287 -14.27 3.59 -14.47
CA LYS A 287 -15.69 3.40 -14.13
C LYS A 287 -15.97 3.74 -12.66
N VAL A 288 -14.96 3.65 -11.80
CA VAL A 288 -15.08 4.00 -10.38
C VAL A 288 -14.03 5.05 -10.01
N VAL A 289 -14.48 6.30 -9.92
CA VAL A 289 -13.66 7.45 -9.50
C VAL A 289 -14.37 8.17 -8.37
N GLU A 290 -13.62 8.57 -7.34
CA GLU A 290 -14.17 9.30 -6.20
C GLU A 290 -13.48 10.66 -6.02
N PRO A 291 -14.23 11.76 -5.81
CA PRO A 291 -13.68 13.09 -5.52
C PRO A 291 -13.17 13.23 -4.07
N GLY A 292 -12.44 12.23 -3.57
CA GLY A 292 -11.75 12.28 -2.27
C GLY A 292 -12.20 11.24 -1.25
N TYR A 293 -11.32 10.98 -0.28
CA TYR A 293 -11.52 9.97 0.76
C TYR A 293 -12.71 10.29 1.68
N VAL A 294 -12.97 11.56 1.98
CA VAL A 294 -14.14 11.94 2.81
C VAL A 294 -15.45 11.55 2.11
N SER A 295 -15.58 11.90 0.81
CA SER A 295 -16.78 11.56 0.03
C SER A 295 -16.99 10.04 -0.06
N PHE A 296 -15.90 9.26 -0.23
CA PHE A 296 -15.98 7.80 -0.17
C PHE A 296 -16.54 7.31 1.16
N HIS A 297 -16.00 7.78 2.29
CA HIS A 297 -16.39 7.29 3.62
C HIS A 297 -17.80 7.71 4.02
N GLU A 298 -18.24 8.90 3.64
CA GLU A 298 -19.64 9.34 3.82
C GLU A 298 -20.59 8.35 3.13
N LYS A 299 -20.37 8.08 1.84
CA LYS A 299 -21.16 7.09 1.07
C LYS A 299 -21.04 5.69 1.65
N TYR A 300 -19.84 5.26 2.03
CA TYR A 300 -19.61 3.93 2.58
C TYR A 300 -20.43 3.73 3.86
N VAL A 301 -20.39 4.70 4.77
CA VAL A 301 -21.12 4.67 6.04
C VAL A 301 -22.64 4.64 5.83
N GLU A 302 -23.17 5.37 4.84
CA GLU A 302 -24.59 5.32 4.47
C GLU A 302 -25.06 3.93 4.02
N THR A 303 -24.15 3.08 3.50
CA THR A 303 -24.46 1.69 3.13
C THR A 303 -24.38 0.69 4.28
N LEU A 304 -23.94 1.11 5.47
CA LEU A 304 -23.83 0.21 6.62
C LEU A 304 -25.21 -0.09 7.20
N ARG A 305 -25.41 -1.35 7.60
CA ARG A 305 -26.64 -1.82 8.26
C ARG A 305 -26.67 -1.46 9.74
#